data_AF-A0A0F3ITP7-F1
#
_entry.id   AF-A0A0F3ITP7-F1
#
_cell.length_a   1.000
_cell.length_b   1.000
_cell.length_c   1.000
_cell.angle_alpha   90.00
_cell.angle_beta   90.00
_cell.angle_gamma   90.00
#
_symmetry.space_group_name_H-M   'P 1'
#
loop_
_entity.id
_entity.type
_entity.pdbx_description
1 polymer ?
#
loop_
_entity_poly.entity_id
_entity_poly.type
_entity_poly.pdbx_seq_one_letter_code
_entity_poly.pdbx_strand_id
1 'polypeptide(L)'
;RTVISPATAMVSRWPSREKISSLALRNLLRGVQQGLPSGQAVARAMGLDPLSDKDLRIGKATCEDMDENRAITAYGDSFNGNTPLWTYVLAEAQAHWVADVKAMNAPDAIRDAHPSLLGPVGGRLVAETIIALMMEDETSLLRAGRGWQPAYQDKGVFTMRELLKAAGRA
;
A
#
# COMPACT_ATOMS: atom_id res chain seq x y z
N ARG A 1 38.20 -8.31 -7.72
CA ARG A 1 37.90 -6.86 -7.64
C ARG A 1 36.42 -6.74 -7.33
N THR A 2 36.07 -6.79 -6.04
CA THR A 2 34.68 -6.94 -5.57
C THR A 2 34.02 -5.56 -5.56
N VAL A 3 33.00 -5.37 -6.39
CA VAL A 3 32.20 -4.14 -6.40
C VAL A 3 31.31 -4.19 -5.17
N ILE A 4 31.71 -3.47 -4.13
CA ILE A 4 30.85 -3.20 -2.97
C ILE A 4 29.70 -2.31 -3.50
N SER A 5 28.47 -2.81 -3.39
CA SER A 5 27.27 -2.03 -3.73
C SER A 5 27.25 -0.74 -2.89
N PRO A 6 26.92 0.43 -3.46
CA PRO A 6 26.88 1.72 -2.75
C PRO A 6 26.00 1.72 -1.50
N ALA A 7 25.06 0.78 -1.38
CA ALA A 7 24.13 0.67 -0.26
C ALA A 7 24.82 0.35 1.08
N THR A 8 25.92 -0.42 1.09
CA THR A 8 26.57 -0.86 2.34
C THR A 8 27.34 0.28 3.03
N ALA A 9 27.84 1.25 2.26
CA ALA A 9 28.58 2.40 2.81
C ALA A 9 27.66 3.48 3.43
N MET A 10 26.34 3.39 3.24
CA MET A 10 25.38 4.42 3.64
C MET A 10 24.79 4.22 5.05
N VAL A 11 25.06 3.07 5.70
CA VAL A 11 24.44 2.69 6.98
C VAL A 11 25.04 3.45 8.18
N SER A 12 26.28 3.91 8.09
CA SER A 12 26.99 4.54 9.23
C SER A 12 26.66 6.03 9.46
N ARG A 13 25.84 6.65 8.59
CA ARG A 13 25.53 8.09 8.64
C ARG A 13 24.04 8.41 8.82
N TRP A 14 23.24 7.40 9.16
CA TRP A 14 21.81 7.59 9.33
C TRP A 14 21.50 8.28 10.66
N PRO A 15 20.65 9.31 10.68
CA PRO A 15 20.16 9.87 11.94
C PRO A 15 19.44 8.78 12.75
N SER A 16 19.59 8.81 14.07
CA SER A 16 18.88 7.89 14.96
C SER A 16 17.38 7.89 14.64
N ARG A 17 16.75 6.69 14.68
CA ARG A 17 15.34 6.47 14.32
C ARG A 17 14.35 7.43 15.00
N GLU A 18 14.74 7.97 16.15
CA GLU A 18 13.94 8.88 16.99
C GLU A 18 13.83 10.32 16.46
N LYS A 19 14.57 10.72 15.41
CA LYS A 19 14.61 12.13 14.94
C LYS A 19 13.97 12.42 13.57
N ILE A 20 13.36 11.44 12.90
CA ILE A 20 12.71 11.68 11.59
C ILE A 20 11.20 11.87 11.78
N SER A 21 10.71 13.11 11.75
CA SER A 21 9.28 13.42 11.88
C SER A 21 8.45 12.88 10.71
N SER A 22 8.97 12.97 9.47
CA SER A 22 8.26 12.53 8.26
C SER A 22 8.12 11.01 8.17
N LEU A 23 6.87 10.53 8.21
CA LEU A 23 6.53 9.13 8.00
C LEU A 23 6.90 8.65 6.60
N ALA A 24 6.62 9.46 5.57
CA ALA A 24 6.96 9.15 4.18
C ALA A 24 8.46 8.91 4.02
N LEU A 25 9.28 9.80 4.58
CA LEU A 25 10.72 9.64 4.56
C LEU A 25 11.14 8.34 5.28
N ARG A 26 10.61 8.07 6.48
CA ARG A 26 10.90 6.83 7.21
C ARG A 26 10.56 5.57 6.41
N ASN A 27 9.45 5.56 5.68
CA ASN A 27 9.05 4.43 4.85
C ASN A 27 10.01 4.20 3.69
N LEU A 28 10.40 5.26 2.97
CA LEU A 28 11.37 5.18 1.87
C LEU A 28 12.73 4.68 2.35
N LEU A 29 13.21 5.27 3.44
CA LEU A 29 14.45 4.95 4.11
C LEU A 29 14.48 3.48 4.57
N ARG A 30 13.37 2.97 5.10
CA ARG A 30 13.24 1.56 5.47
C ARG A 30 13.26 0.65 4.24
N GLY A 31 12.59 1.03 3.16
CA GLY A 31 12.60 0.25 1.92
C GLY A 31 14.00 0.07 1.37
N VAL A 32 14.80 1.14 1.34
CA VAL A 32 16.22 1.10 0.94
C VAL A 32 17.03 0.20 1.87
N GLN A 33 16.86 0.34 3.19
CA GLN A 33 17.59 -0.48 4.17
C GLN A 33 17.31 -1.98 4.03
N GLN A 34 16.07 -2.35 3.68
CA GLN A 34 15.65 -3.73 3.45
C GLN A 34 15.97 -4.23 2.04
N GLY A 35 16.54 -3.39 1.18
CA GLY A 35 16.84 -3.75 -0.21
C GLY A 35 15.58 -4.08 -1.02
N LEU A 36 14.44 -3.42 -0.72
CA LEU A 36 13.20 -3.71 -1.44
C LEU A 36 13.35 -3.37 -2.94
N PRO A 37 12.83 -4.23 -3.83
CA PRO A 37 12.76 -3.92 -5.26
C PRO A 37 11.86 -2.71 -5.53
N SER A 38 11.95 -2.14 -6.74
CA SER A 38 11.02 -1.11 -7.20
C SER A 38 9.61 -1.68 -7.37
N GLY A 39 8.60 -0.81 -7.33
CA GLY A 39 7.22 -1.23 -7.58
C GLY A 39 7.03 -1.83 -8.97
N GLN A 40 7.66 -1.23 -10.00
CA GLN A 40 7.63 -1.78 -11.35
C GLN A 40 8.28 -3.18 -11.42
N ALA A 41 9.35 -3.43 -10.67
CA ALA A 41 9.97 -4.75 -10.62
C ALA A 41 9.06 -5.77 -9.91
N VAL A 42 8.39 -5.39 -8.82
CA VAL A 42 7.41 -6.24 -8.14
C VAL A 42 6.22 -6.56 -9.06
N ALA A 43 5.67 -5.55 -9.76
CA ALA A 43 4.57 -5.76 -10.70
C ALA A 43 4.94 -6.80 -11.77
N ARG A 44 6.11 -6.67 -12.38
CA ARG A 44 6.61 -7.65 -13.36
C ARG A 44 6.79 -9.04 -12.75
N ALA A 45 7.34 -9.13 -11.53
CA ALA A 45 7.49 -10.41 -10.84
C ALA A 45 6.14 -11.07 -10.52
N MET A 46 5.07 -10.28 -10.37
CA MET A 46 3.69 -10.74 -10.22
C MET A 46 3.01 -11.10 -11.55
N GLY A 47 3.66 -10.88 -12.69
CA GLY A 47 3.08 -11.07 -14.03
C GLY A 47 2.12 -9.94 -14.44
N LEU A 48 2.25 -8.76 -13.82
CA LEU A 48 1.44 -7.57 -14.11
C LEU A 48 2.24 -6.60 -14.99
N ASP A 49 1.53 -5.90 -15.87
CA ASP A 49 2.10 -4.75 -16.57
C ASP A 49 2.23 -3.57 -15.59
N PRO A 50 3.45 -3.07 -15.33
CA PRO A 50 3.64 -1.95 -14.41
C PRO A 50 3.06 -0.67 -14.99
N LEU A 51 2.55 0.21 -14.12
CA LEU A 51 2.24 1.59 -14.49
C LEU A 51 3.50 2.26 -15.04
N SER A 52 3.30 3.04 -16.10
CA SER A 52 4.36 3.81 -16.70
C SER A 52 4.72 5.01 -15.82
N ASP A 53 5.95 5.52 -15.91
CA ASP A 53 6.41 6.57 -15.00
C ASP A 53 5.60 7.88 -15.12
N LYS A 54 4.99 8.15 -16.28
CA LYS A 54 4.09 9.29 -16.49
C LYS A 54 2.77 9.15 -15.69
N ASP A 55 2.35 7.92 -15.43
CA ASP A 55 1.10 7.62 -14.71
C ASP A 55 1.36 7.46 -13.20
N LEU A 56 2.62 7.24 -12.80
CA LEU A 56 3.07 7.28 -11.42
C LEU A 56 3.19 8.72 -10.92
N ARG A 57 2.05 9.33 -10.63
CA ARG A 57 1.95 10.73 -10.19
C ARG A 57 2.03 10.85 -8.66
N ILE A 58 2.60 11.95 -8.19
CA ILE A 58 2.85 12.23 -6.77
C ILE A 58 2.04 13.44 -6.32
N GLY A 59 1.20 13.21 -5.31
CA GLY A 59 0.47 14.23 -4.56
C GLY A 59 -0.83 13.67 -4.01
N LYS A 60 -1.83 14.52 -3.79
CA LYS A 60 -3.09 14.10 -3.16
C LYS A 60 -4.06 13.52 -4.20
N ALA A 61 -4.85 12.53 -3.77
CA ALA A 61 -5.97 12.00 -4.53
C ALA A 61 -7.23 12.81 -4.21
N THR A 62 -7.34 14.00 -4.81
CA THR A 62 -8.45 14.94 -4.68
C THR A 62 -8.78 15.52 -6.06
N CYS A 63 -10.00 16.03 -6.23
CA CYS A 63 -10.42 16.68 -7.47
C CYS A 63 -9.62 17.96 -7.76
N GLU A 64 -9.27 18.69 -6.70
CA GLU A 64 -8.45 19.90 -6.79
C GLU A 64 -7.02 19.61 -7.27
N ASP A 65 -6.35 18.58 -6.72
CA ASP A 65 -4.91 18.37 -6.96
C ASP A 65 -4.62 17.40 -8.14
N MET A 66 -5.60 16.61 -8.59
CA MET A 66 -5.33 15.45 -9.47
C MET A 66 -4.58 15.80 -10.76
N ASP A 67 -4.91 16.94 -11.36
CA ASP A 67 -4.31 17.39 -12.63
C ASP A 67 -2.96 18.10 -12.42
N GLU A 68 -2.68 18.59 -11.22
CA GLU A 68 -1.40 19.24 -10.85
C GLU A 68 -0.32 18.27 -10.39
N ASN A 69 -0.72 17.08 -9.92
CA ASN A 69 0.19 16.05 -9.44
C ASN A 69 1.24 15.71 -10.48
N ARG A 70 2.53 15.66 -10.12
CA ARG A 70 3.61 15.48 -11.09
C ARG A 70 4.03 14.02 -11.18
N ALA A 71 4.45 13.60 -12.37
CA ALA A 71 5.08 12.29 -12.55
C ALA A 71 6.30 12.12 -11.63
N ILE A 72 6.55 10.90 -11.17
CA ILE A 72 7.64 10.59 -10.24
C ILE A 72 9.02 11.02 -10.77
N THR A 73 9.21 10.97 -12.09
CA THR A 73 10.45 11.38 -12.75
C THR A 73 10.75 12.87 -12.64
N ALA A 74 9.74 13.71 -12.35
CA ALA A 74 9.95 15.13 -12.06
C ALA A 74 10.76 15.38 -10.77
N TYR A 75 10.91 14.35 -9.93
CA TYR A 75 11.68 14.39 -8.68
C TYR A 75 13.08 13.78 -8.82
N GLY A 76 13.45 13.27 -10.01
CA GLY A 76 14.80 12.80 -10.32
C GLY A 76 14.83 11.60 -11.27
N ASP A 77 15.84 11.57 -12.14
CA ASP A 77 16.02 10.53 -13.17
C ASP A 77 16.23 9.12 -12.58
N SER A 78 16.70 9.03 -11.33
CA SER A 78 16.89 7.77 -10.62
C SER A 78 15.60 6.97 -10.41
N PHE A 79 14.43 7.59 -10.61
CA PHE A 79 13.13 6.95 -10.49
C PHE A 79 12.57 6.37 -11.79
N ASN A 80 13.23 6.62 -12.93
CA ASN A 80 12.83 6.07 -14.23
C ASN A 80 12.84 4.53 -14.18
N GLY A 81 11.67 3.91 -14.34
CA GLY A 81 11.45 2.47 -14.21
C GLY A 81 11.79 1.88 -12.83
N ASN A 82 12.03 2.73 -11.83
CA ASN A 82 12.65 2.36 -10.55
C ASN A 82 12.00 3.09 -9.37
N THR A 83 10.68 3.26 -9.41
CA THR A 83 9.94 3.93 -8.33
C THR A 83 9.97 3.07 -7.06
N PRO A 84 10.30 3.64 -5.88
CA PRO A 84 10.30 2.89 -4.62
C PRO A 84 8.95 2.20 -4.38
N LEU A 85 8.97 0.93 -3.97
CA LEU A 85 7.76 0.10 -3.86
C LEU A 85 6.62 0.77 -3.08
N TRP A 86 6.92 1.37 -1.93
CA TRP A 86 5.91 2.06 -1.12
C TRP A 86 5.26 3.22 -1.88
N THR A 87 6.05 4.02 -2.60
CA THR A 87 5.54 5.12 -3.43
C THR A 87 4.72 4.60 -4.60
N TYR A 88 5.19 3.54 -5.26
CA TYR A 88 4.48 2.92 -6.37
C TYR A 88 3.08 2.46 -5.94
N VAL A 89 2.96 1.78 -4.80
CA VAL A 89 1.66 1.29 -4.29
C VAL A 89 0.68 2.45 -4.04
N LEU A 90 1.15 3.57 -3.51
CA LEU A 90 0.32 4.76 -3.31
C LEU A 90 -0.07 5.42 -4.64
N ALA A 91 0.87 5.57 -5.56
CA ALA A 91 0.62 6.15 -6.87
C ALA A 91 -0.31 5.25 -7.73
N GLU A 92 -0.22 3.93 -7.57
CA GLU A 92 -1.10 2.96 -8.21
C GLU A 92 -2.53 3.10 -7.69
N ALA A 93 -2.72 3.12 -6.37
CA ALA A 93 -4.02 3.39 -5.75
C ALA A 93 -4.63 4.74 -6.21
N GLN A 94 -3.78 5.77 -6.30
CA GLN A 94 -4.19 7.08 -6.81
C GLN A 94 -4.59 7.00 -8.29
N ALA A 95 -3.84 6.31 -9.14
CA ALA A 95 -4.14 6.21 -10.57
C ALA A 95 -5.50 5.54 -10.81
N HIS A 96 -5.81 4.47 -10.08
CA HIS A 96 -7.12 3.82 -10.13
C HIS A 96 -8.23 4.74 -9.65
N TRP A 97 -8.05 5.40 -8.50
CA TRP A 97 -9.02 6.37 -8.01
C TRP A 97 -9.27 7.48 -9.02
N VAL A 98 -8.22 8.07 -9.62
CA VAL A 98 -8.33 9.11 -10.65
C VAL A 98 -9.12 8.62 -11.86
N ALA A 99 -8.86 7.39 -12.33
CA ALA A 99 -9.59 6.81 -13.46
C ALA A 99 -11.09 6.69 -13.15
N ASP A 100 -11.44 6.20 -11.96
CA ASP A 100 -12.83 6.05 -11.53
C ASP A 100 -13.53 7.42 -11.43
N VAL A 101 -12.93 8.37 -10.71
CA VAL A 101 -13.57 9.68 -10.51
C VAL A 101 -13.61 10.54 -11.77
N LYS A 102 -12.72 10.34 -12.75
CA LYS A 102 -12.81 11.02 -14.06
C LYS A 102 -13.95 10.46 -14.92
N ALA A 103 -14.35 9.21 -14.71
CA ALA A 103 -15.51 8.62 -15.40
C ALA A 103 -16.86 9.03 -14.77
N MET A 104 -16.86 9.60 -13.56
CA MET A 104 -18.07 10.02 -12.87
C MET A 104 -18.59 11.37 -13.38
N ASN A 105 -19.89 11.42 -13.70
CA ASN A 105 -20.61 12.68 -13.90
C ASN A 105 -21.27 13.13 -12.59
N ALA A 106 -20.46 13.63 -11.64
CA ALA A 106 -20.92 14.05 -10.32
C ALA A 106 -20.13 15.28 -9.82
N PRO A 107 -20.66 16.04 -8.85
CA PRO A 107 -19.91 17.13 -8.22
C PRO A 107 -18.66 16.63 -7.50
N ASP A 108 -17.63 17.47 -7.38
CA ASP A 108 -16.36 17.12 -6.76
C ASP A 108 -16.49 16.58 -5.34
N ALA A 109 -17.43 17.10 -4.53
CA ALA A 109 -17.69 16.58 -3.18
C ALA A 109 -18.09 15.08 -3.16
N ILE A 110 -18.79 14.61 -4.20
CA ILE A 110 -19.15 13.18 -4.34
C ILE A 110 -17.97 12.37 -4.87
N ARG A 111 -17.22 12.94 -5.81
CA ARG A 111 -16.03 12.31 -6.40
C ARG A 111 -14.91 12.15 -5.37
N ASP A 112 -14.66 13.16 -4.55
CA ASP A 112 -13.70 13.14 -3.45
C ASP A 112 -14.09 12.16 -2.34
N ALA A 113 -15.39 11.91 -2.16
CA ALA A 113 -15.88 10.88 -1.25
C ALA A 113 -15.76 9.45 -1.81
N HIS A 114 -15.35 9.29 -3.08
CA HIS A 114 -15.14 7.97 -3.66
C HIS A 114 -14.01 7.24 -2.92
N PRO A 115 -14.20 5.97 -2.50
CA PRO A 115 -13.19 5.24 -1.77
C PRO A 115 -11.92 5.06 -2.61
N SER A 116 -10.77 5.28 -1.98
CA SER A 116 -9.49 4.84 -2.54
C SER A 116 -9.21 3.40 -2.09
N LEU A 117 -8.84 2.56 -3.04
CA LEU A 117 -8.49 1.15 -2.81
C LEU A 117 -7.05 0.94 -3.26
N LEU A 118 -6.39 -0.06 -2.68
CA LEU A 118 -5.09 -0.50 -3.18
C LEU A 118 -5.24 -1.02 -4.62
N GLY A 119 -4.31 -0.66 -5.48
CA GLY A 119 -4.22 -1.20 -6.83
C GLY A 119 -3.72 -2.65 -6.86
N PRO A 120 -3.57 -3.25 -8.05
CA PRO A 120 -3.22 -4.65 -8.23
C PRO A 120 -1.98 -5.11 -7.44
N VAL A 121 -0.88 -4.33 -7.46
CA VAL A 121 0.34 -4.70 -6.73
C VAL A 121 0.11 -4.56 -5.22
N GLY A 122 -0.39 -3.41 -4.78
CA GLY A 122 -0.61 -3.15 -3.35
C GLY A 122 -1.60 -4.12 -2.72
N GLY A 123 -2.73 -4.34 -3.38
CA GLY A 123 -3.80 -5.22 -2.92
C GLY A 123 -3.35 -6.67 -2.85
N ARG A 124 -2.60 -7.14 -3.85
CA ARG A 124 -2.07 -8.50 -3.87
C ARG A 124 -1.05 -8.75 -2.76
N LEU A 125 -0.13 -7.81 -2.52
CA LEU A 125 0.81 -7.90 -1.39
C LEU A 125 0.09 -8.07 -0.06
N VAL A 126 -0.93 -7.25 0.21
CA VAL A 126 -1.69 -7.31 1.47
C VAL A 126 -2.52 -8.58 1.56
N ALA A 127 -3.27 -8.91 0.50
CA ALA A 127 -4.16 -10.06 0.47
C ALA A 127 -3.38 -11.37 0.61
N GLU A 128 -2.32 -11.57 -0.19
CA GLU A 128 -1.51 -12.79 -0.12
C GLU A 128 -0.83 -12.95 1.23
N THR A 129 -0.38 -11.86 1.86
CA THR A 129 0.19 -11.91 3.22
C THR A 129 -0.85 -12.42 4.23
N ILE A 130 -2.06 -11.85 4.24
CA ILE A 130 -3.12 -12.25 5.19
C ILE A 130 -3.56 -13.70 4.92
N ILE A 131 -3.78 -14.05 3.65
CA ILE A 131 -4.18 -15.40 3.25
C ILE A 131 -3.12 -16.42 3.66
N ALA A 132 -1.84 -16.15 3.38
CA ALA A 132 -0.74 -17.03 3.78
C ALA A 132 -0.70 -17.22 5.29
N LEU A 133 -0.83 -16.15 6.08
CA LEU A 133 -0.90 -16.26 7.54
C LEU A 133 -2.06 -17.14 8.00
N MET A 134 -3.24 -17.01 7.39
CA MET A 134 -4.39 -17.85 7.72
C MET A 134 -4.20 -19.32 7.28
N MET A 135 -3.52 -19.58 6.17
CA MET A 135 -3.27 -20.95 5.70
C MET A 135 -2.25 -21.68 6.57
N GLU A 136 -1.21 -20.98 7.00
CA GLU A 136 -0.10 -21.54 7.80
C GLU A 136 -0.42 -21.62 9.30
N ASP A 137 -1.39 -20.87 9.80
CA ASP A 137 -1.82 -20.95 11.20
C ASP A 137 -2.76 -22.16 11.43
N GLU A 138 -2.31 -23.11 12.25
CA GLU A 138 -3.08 -24.30 12.63
C GLU A 138 -4.37 -23.98 13.40
N THR A 139 -4.42 -22.83 14.07
CA THR A 139 -5.56 -22.36 14.84
C THR A 139 -6.48 -21.42 14.05
N SER A 140 -6.19 -21.22 12.76
CA SER A 140 -6.93 -20.27 11.93
C SER A 140 -8.36 -20.71 11.67
N LEU A 141 -9.18 -19.72 11.29
CA LEU A 141 -10.55 -19.95 10.86
C LEU A 141 -10.67 -20.92 9.68
N LEU A 142 -9.65 -21.02 8.81
CA LEU A 142 -9.67 -21.94 7.66
C LEU A 142 -9.59 -23.41 8.08
N ARG A 143 -9.08 -23.68 9.28
CA ARG A 143 -8.96 -25.02 9.87
C ARG A 143 -10.04 -25.29 10.92
N ALA A 144 -10.90 -24.32 11.19
CA ALA A 144 -12.02 -24.48 12.07
C ALA A 144 -13.01 -25.54 11.53
N GLY A 145 -13.43 -26.48 12.37
CA GLY A 145 -14.41 -27.49 12.00
C GLY A 145 -15.79 -26.90 11.69
N ARG A 146 -16.66 -27.68 11.03
CA ARG A 146 -18.01 -27.25 10.59
C ARG A 146 -18.93 -26.72 11.71
N GLY A 147 -18.64 -27.05 12.97
CA GLY A 147 -19.39 -26.58 14.14
C GLY A 147 -18.83 -25.30 14.77
N TRP A 148 -17.75 -24.74 14.23
CA TRP A 148 -17.17 -23.51 14.78
C TRP A 148 -18.15 -22.35 14.66
N GLN A 149 -18.18 -21.54 15.72
CA GLN A 149 -18.96 -20.32 15.82
C GLN A 149 -18.13 -19.26 16.54
N PRO A 150 -18.24 -17.98 16.16
CA PRO A 150 -17.57 -16.90 16.87
C PRO A 150 -18.14 -16.77 18.30
N ALA A 151 -17.26 -16.52 19.26
CA ALA A 151 -17.63 -16.46 20.68
C ALA A 151 -18.57 -15.29 21.02
N TYR A 152 -18.43 -14.17 20.33
CA TYR A 152 -19.15 -12.93 20.60
C TYR A 152 -20.16 -12.65 19.49
N GLN A 153 -21.23 -13.43 19.42
CA GLN A 153 -22.30 -13.21 18.43
C GLN A 153 -23.61 -12.80 19.11
N ASP A 154 -24.41 -12.03 18.38
CA ASP A 154 -25.76 -11.63 18.77
C ASP A 154 -26.74 -12.13 17.73
N LYS A 155 -27.64 -13.04 18.10
CA LYS A 155 -28.63 -13.68 17.20
C LYS A 155 -28.03 -14.25 15.90
N GLY A 156 -26.88 -14.91 15.99
CA GLY A 156 -26.21 -15.50 14.82
C GLY A 156 -25.37 -14.52 14.01
N VAL A 157 -25.30 -13.24 14.42
CA VAL A 157 -24.55 -12.19 13.72
C VAL A 157 -23.25 -11.91 14.46
N PHE A 158 -22.15 -11.92 13.72
CA PHE A 158 -20.83 -11.54 14.20
C PHE A 158 -20.23 -10.43 13.34
N THR A 159 -20.10 -9.24 13.90
CA THR A 159 -19.42 -8.10 13.26
C THR A 159 -18.50 -7.40 14.27
N MET A 160 -17.82 -6.34 13.82
CA MET A 160 -17.05 -5.47 14.71
C MET A 160 -17.89 -4.87 15.85
N ARG A 161 -19.20 -4.65 15.63
CA ARG A 161 -20.11 -4.16 16.67
C ARG A 161 -20.16 -5.11 17.87
N GLU A 162 -20.25 -6.42 17.62
CA GLU A 162 -20.36 -7.42 18.68
C GLU A 162 -19.04 -7.58 19.44
N LEU A 163 -17.90 -7.40 18.77
CA LEU A 163 -16.60 -7.29 19.44
C LEU A 163 -16.53 -6.06 20.36
N LEU A 164 -17.06 -4.91 19.91
CA LEU A 164 -17.12 -3.70 20.74
C LEU A 164 -18.06 -3.87 21.94
N LYS A 165 -19.22 -4.50 21.76
CA LYS A 165 -20.14 -4.87 22.86
C LYS A 165 -19.41 -5.76 23.88
N ALA A 166 -18.73 -6.81 23.42
CA ALA A 166 -17.98 -7.72 24.29
C ALA A 166 -16.85 -7.01 25.06
N ALA A 167 -16.21 -6.01 24.45
CA ALA A 167 -15.19 -5.18 25.09
C ALA A 167 -15.74 -4.09 26.02
N GLY A 168 -17.07 -3.96 26.17
CA GLY A 168 -17.71 -2.92 26.97
C GLY A 168 -17.59 -1.52 26.37
N ARG A 169 -17.54 -1.42 25.03
CA ARG A 169 -17.30 -0.17 24.28
C ARG A 169 -18.46 0.24 23.37
N ALA A 170 -19.58 -0.47 23.42
CA ALA A 170 -20.77 -0.22 22.60
C ALA A 170 -22.02 -0.06 23.45
#